data_AF-A0A538C3R3-F1
#
_entry.id   AF-A0A538C3R3-F1
#
_cell.length_a   1.000
_cell.length_b   1.000
_cell.length_c   1.000
_cell.angle_alpha   90.00
_cell.angle_beta   90.00
_cell.angle_gamma   90.00
#
_symmetry.space_group_name_H-M   'P 1'
#
loop_
_entity.id
_entity.type
_entity.pdbx_description
1 polymer ?
#
loop_
_entity_poly.entity_id
_entity_poly.type
_entity_poly.pdbx_seq_one_letter_code
_entity_poly.pdbx_strand_id
1 'polypeptide(L)'
;MLLLDITVVNVALPDIAKDLHTSFSELQWVVDAYALGLASFLLTTGTLADRFGHRRVFVYGLIAFTCASILCGIATSPTFLILARGFQGL
;
A
#
# COMPACT_ATOMS: atom_id res chain seq x y z
N MET A 1 -6.78 -0.40 -10.93
CA MET A 1 -6.76 -0.69 -9.47
C MET A 1 -6.17 0.46 -8.68
N LEU A 2 -4.99 0.97 -9.04
CA LEU A 2 -4.30 2.12 -8.40
C LEU A 2 -5.22 3.33 -8.07
N LEU A 3 -6.05 3.75 -9.04
CA LEU A 3 -6.96 4.89 -8.87
C LEU A 3 -8.11 4.62 -7.87
N LEU A 4 -8.58 3.37 -7.81
CA LEU A 4 -9.60 2.92 -6.86
C LEU A 4 -9.03 2.83 -5.43
N ASP A 5 -7.76 2.43 -5.31
CA ASP A 5 -7.09 2.25 -4.04
C ASP A 5 -6.77 3.58 -3.36
N ILE A 6 -6.32 4.56 -4.16
CA ILE A 6 -6.08 5.94 -3.70
C ILE A 6 -7.39 6.61 -3.26
N THR A 7 -8.48 6.41 -4.01
CA THR A 7 -9.78 7.03 -3.65
C THR A 7 -10.39 6.40 -2.40
N VAL A 8 -10.30 5.07 -2.23
CA VAL A 8 -10.78 4.39 -1.01
C VAL A 8 -10.08 4.90 0.24
N VAL A 9 -8.76 5.08 0.20
CA VAL A 9 -8.00 5.64 1.34
C VAL A 9 -8.44 7.07 1.62
N ASN A 10 -8.49 7.91 0.59
CA ASN A 10 -8.85 9.31 0.77
C ASN A 10 -10.25 9.49 1.36
N VAL A 11 -11.19 8.60 1.02
CA VAL A 11 -12.53 8.57 1.61
C VAL A 11 -12.50 8.10 3.06
N ALA A 12 -11.62 7.15 3.41
CA ALA A 12 -11.49 6.63 4.76
C ALA A 12 -10.58 7.46 5.70
N LEU A 13 -9.77 8.40 5.16
CA LEU A 13 -8.88 9.27 5.94
C LEU A 13 -9.55 9.94 7.16
N PRO A 14 -10.74 10.56 7.05
CA PRO A 14 -11.41 11.18 8.20
C PRO A 14 -11.84 10.17 9.27
N ASP A 15 -12.17 8.93 8.90
CA ASP A 15 -12.53 7.86 9.84
C ASP A 15 -11.26 7.31 10.52
N ILE A 16 -10.17 7.11 9.77
CA ILE A 16 -8.85 6.74 10.31
C ILE A 16 -8.33 7.82 11.28
N ALA A 17 -8.54 9.10 10.96
CA ALA A 17 -8.15 10.21 11.83
C ALA A 17 -8.90 10.17 13.18
N LYS A 18 -10.20 9.84 13.15
CA LYS A 18 -11.04 9.73 14.35
C LYS A 18 -10.76 8.49 15.17
N ASP A 19 -10.66 7.32 14.53
CA ASP A 19 -10.53 6.03 15.22
C ASP A 19 -9.12 5.80 15.79
N LEU A 20 -8.08 6.33 15.15
CA LEU A 20 -6.69 6.15 15.57
C LEU A 20 -6.08 7.38 16.27
N HIS A 21 -6.85 8.47 16.47
CA HIS A 21 -6.35 9.74 17.00
C HIS A 21 -5.10 10.27 16.26
N THR A 22 -5.10 10.07 14.95
CA THR A 22 -3.94 10.22 14.07
C THR A 22 -3.62 11.70 13.82
N SER A 23 -2.35 12.09 13.89
CA SER A 23 -1.93 13.46 13.55
C SER A 23 -1.96 13.70 12.03
N PHE A 24 -1.99 14.97 11.61
CA PHE A 24 -1.99 15.33 10.19
C PHE A 24 -0.76 14.77 9.44
N SER A 25 0.41 14.78 10.09
CA SER A 25 1.64 14.21 9.52
C SER A 25 1.56 12.69 9.33
N GLU A 26 0.91 11.97 10.23
CA GLU A 26 0.73 10.52 10.10
C GLU A 26 -0.24 10.18 8.97
N LEU A 27 -1.34 10.93 8.80
CA LEU A 27 -2.25 10.78 7.66
C LEU A 27 -1.53 10.98 6.31
N GLN A 28 -0.61 11.94 6.25
CA GLN A 28 0.24 12.16 5.06
C GLN A 28 1.11 10.94 4.76
N TRP A 29 1.75 10.38 5.78
CA TRP A 29 2.58 9.18 5.65
C TRP A 29 1.80 7.94 5.20
N VAL A 30 0.51 7.81 5.54
CA VAL A 30 -0.34 6.71 5.06
C VAL A 30 -0.46 6.73 3.53
N VAL A 31 -0.56 7.91 2.94
CA VAL A 31 -0.65 8.09 1.48
C VAL A 31 0.74 7.98 0.84
N ASP A 32 1.74 8.65 1.42
CA ASP A 32 3.09 8.72 0.85
C ASP A 32 3.81 7.37 0.89
N ALA A 33 3.62 6.56 1.94
CA ALA A 33 4.25 5.24 2.04
C ALA A 33 3.84 4.30 0.90
N TYR A 34 2.57 4.35 0.48
CA TYR A 34 2.09 3.58 -0.67
C TYR A 34 2.72 4.07 -1.97
N ALA A 35 2.75 5.40 -2.20
CA ALA A 35 3.34 5.98 -3.40
C ALA A 35 4.84 5.68 -3.51
N LEU A 36 5.56 5.75 -2.40
CA LEU A 36 6.99 5.43 -2.33
C LEU A 36 7.28 3.96 -2.62
N GLY A 37 6.53 3.03 -2.01
CA GLY A 37 6.67 1.60 -2.28
C GLY A 37 6.44 1.31 -3.76
N LEU A 38 5.33 1.81 -4.30
CA LEU A 38 4.95 1.64 -5.70
C LEU A 38 6.03 2.20 -6.64
N ALA A 39 6.48 3.44 -6.43
CA ALA A 39 7.50 4.07 -7.28
C ALA A 39 8.84 3.30 -7.25
N SER A 40 9.21 2.78 -6.09
CA SER A 40 10.45 2.02 -5.90
C SER A 40 10.43 0.67 -6.60
N PHE A 41 9.26 0.01 -6.65
CA PHE A 41 9.10 -1.31 -7.24
C PHE A 41 8.64 -1.29 -8.69
N LEU A 42 8.07 -0.18 -9.18
CA LEU A 42 7.57 -0.08 -10.56
C LEU A 42 8.65 -0.42 -11.61
N LEU A 43 9.85 0.14 -11.43
CA LEU A 43 10.97 -0.07 -12.34
C LEU A 43 11.58 -1.48 -12.18
N THR A 44 11.75 -1.93 -10.94
CA THR A 44 12.38 -3.22 -10.62
C THR A 44 11.54 -4.40 -11.09
N THR A 45 10.22 -4.32 -10.91
CA THR A 45 9.27 -5.37 -11.27
C THR A 45 9.18 -5.59 -12.78
N GLY A 46 9.38 -4.53 -13.59
CA GLY A 46 9.46 -4.64 -15.05
C GLY A 46 10.61 -5.54 -15.51
N THR A 47 11.82 -5.30 -15.00
CA THR A 47 12.99 -6.14 -15.32
C THR A 47 12.86 -7.57 -14.81
N LEU A 48 12.18 -7.76 -13.67
CA LEU A 48 11.91 -9.08 -13.11
C LEU A 48 10.87 -9.85 -13.95
N ALA A 49 9.87 -9.15 -14.50
CA ALA A 49 8.85 -9.72 -15.38
C ALA A 49 9.43 -10.21 -16.71
N ASP A 50 10.38 -9.46 -17.28
CA ASP A 50 11.09 -9.86 -18.50
C ASP A 50 11.91 -11.14 -18.29
N ARG A 51 12.49 -11.33 -17.10
CA ARG A 51 13.37 -12.47 -16.79
C ARG A 51 12.63 -13.72 -16.32
N PHE A 52 11.58 -13.57 -15.51
CA PHE A 52 10.86 -14.70 -14.89
C PHE A 52 9.49 -14.99 -15.52
N GLY A 53 9.07 -14.17 -16.49
CA GLY A 53 7.80 -14.28 -17.18
C GLY A 53 6.69 -13.49 -16.50
N HIS A 54 6.03 -12.64 -17.29
CA HIS A 54 4.95 -11.73 -16.89
C HIS A 54 3.88 -12.38 -15.99
N ARG A 55 3.45 -13.61 -16.29
CA ARG A 55 2.39 -14.28 -15.52
C ARG A 55 2.80 -14.59 -14.07
N ARG A 56 4.04 -15.00 -13.83
CA ARG A 56 4.51 -15.35 -12.48
C ARG A 56 4.68 -14.11 -11.62
N VAL A 57 5.31 -13.07 -12.19
CA VAL A 57 5.52 -11.80 -11.49
C VAL A 57 4.19 -11.14 -11.16
N PHE A 58 3.21 -11.19 -12.06
CA PHE A 58 1.86 -10.69 -11.78
C PHE A 58 1.19 -11.42 -10.61
N VAL A 59 1.25 -12.76 -10.57
CA VAL A 59 0.63 -13.54 -9.49
C VAL A 59 1.32 -13.30 -8.14
N TYR A 60 2.65 -13.23 -8.10
CA TYR A 60 3.37 -12.93 -6.87
C TYR A 60 3.06 -11.53 -6.34
N GLY A 61 3.05 -10.51 -7.21
CA GLY A 61 2.64 -9.16 -6.84
C GLY A 61 1.20 -9.11 -6.34
N LEU A 62 0.28 -9.84 -6.97
CA LEU A 62 -1.12 -9.91 -6.52
C LEU A 62 -1.25 -10.54 -5.13
N ILE A 63 -0.50 -11.60 -4.84
CA ILE A 63 -0.51 -12.25 -3.52
C ILE A 63 0.07 -11.31 -2.46
N ALA A 64 1.21 -10.69 -2.72
CA ALA A 64 1.84 -9.73 -1.81
C ALA A 64 0.90 -8.56 -1.50
N PHE A 65 0.31 -7.97 -2.54
CA PHE A 65 -0.66 -6.90 -2.42
C PHE A 65 -1.87 -7.31 -1.58
N THR A 66 -2.44 -8.49 -1.83
CA THR A 66 -3.61 -8.99 -1.08
C THR A 66 -3.28 -9.17 0.40
N CYS A 67 -2.13 -9.78 0.73
CA CYS A 67 -1.67 -9.92 2.11
C CYS A 67 -1.48 -8.56 2.79
N ALA A 68 -0.89 -7.60 2.09
CA ALA A 68 -0.69 -6.25 2.60
C ALA A 68 -2.01 -5.51 2.83
N SER A 69 -3.00 -5.63 1.94
CA SER A 69 -4.34 -5.07 2.14
C SER A 69 -5.03 -5.63 3.38
N ILE A 70 -4.86 -6.94 3.67
CA ILE A 70 -5.38 -7.54 4.90
C ILE A 70 -4.69 -6.94 6.13
N LEU A 71 -3.36 -6.76 6.09
CA LEU A 71 -2.59 -6.13 7.17
C LEU A 71 -3.06 -4.68 7.43
N CYS A 72 -3.35 -3.91 6.38
CA CYS A 72 -3.95 -2.58 6.50
C CYS A 72 -5.33 -2.62 7.18
N GLY A 73 -6.15 -3.63 6.88
CA GLY A 73 -7.50 -3.76 7.43
C GLY A 73 -7.55 -4.15 8.92
N ILE A 74 -6.54 -4.86 9.41
CA ILE A 74 -6.43 -5.25 10.83
C ILE A 74 -5.60 -4.26 11.67
N ALA A 75 -5.23 -3.13 11.08
CA ALA A 75 -4.33 -2.19 11.73
C ALA A 75 -4.96 -1.49 12.94
N THR A 76 -4.28 -1.60 14.08
CA THR A 76 -4.72 -1.03 15.37
C THR A 76 -3.92 0.19 15.81
N SER A 77 -2.91 0.61 15.03
CA SER A 77 -2.12 1.82 15.31
C SER A 77 -1.71 2.54 14.02
N PRO A 78 -1.49 3.86 14.06
CA PRO A 78 -1.09 4.64 12.89
C PRO A 78 0.20 4.14 12.25
N THR A 79 1.21 3.84 13.09
CA THR A 79 2.50 3.34 12.64
C THR A 79 2.39 1.98 11.97
N PHE A 80 1.54 1.09 12.48
CA PHE A 80 1.31 -0.21 11.85
C PHE A 80 0.58 -0.07 10.51
N LEU A 81 -0.39 0.85 10.41
CA LEU A 81 -1.07 1.17 9.15
C LEU A 81 -0.09 1.73 8.10
N ILE A 82 0.81 2.63 8.49
CA ILE A 82 1.83 3.22 7.60
C ILE A 82 2.79 2.14 7.08
N LEU A 83 3.28 1.26 7.96
CA LEU A 83 4.18 0.18 7.57
C LEU A 83 3.49 -0.83 6.65
N ALA A 84 2.24 -1.20 6.95
CA ALA A 84 1.43 -2.09 6.10
C ALA A 84 1.19 -1.47 4.72
N ARG A 85 0.93 -0.15 4.65
CA ARG A 85 0.79 0.61 3.39
C ARG A 85 2.07 0.65 2.57
N GLY A 86 3.22 0.84 3.24
CA GLY A 86 4.52 0.75 2.59
C GLY A 86 4.77 -0.63 1.98
N PHE A 87 4.38 -1.69 2.71
CA PHE A 87 4.48 -3.07 2.21
C PHE A 87 3.48 -3.35 1.06
N GLN A 88 2.32 -2.70 1.04
CA GLN A 88 1.33 -2.82 -0.03
C GLN A 88 1.81 -2.20 -1.36
N GLY A 89 2.79 -1.30 -1.31
CA GLY A 89 3.42 -0.75 -2.51
C GLY A 89 4.49 -1.64 -3.15
N LEU A 90 4.91 -2.73 -2.49
CA LEU A 90 5.88 -3.71 -3.01
C LEU A 90 5.25 -4.64 -4.05
#